data_AF-A0A934HAU0-F1
#
_entry.id   AF-A0A934HAU0-F1
#
_cell.length_a   1.000
_cell.length_b   1.000
_cell.length_c   1.000
_cell.angle_alpha   90.00
_cell.angle_beta   90.00
_cell.angle_gamma   90.00
#
_symmetry.space_group_name_H-M   'P 1'
#
loop_
_entity.id
_entity.type
_entity.pdbx_description
1 polymer ?
#
loop_
_entity_poly.entity_id
_entity_poly.type
_entity_poly.pdbx_seq_one_letter_code
_entity_poly.pdbx_strand_id
1 'polypeptide(L)'
;MAEDREFLPEDADGESQAETPPGDQEVSEISAYNQHSIQELEQELRALEDDEPAESSPSEDTDELAEDESAGEADQQTAVEQTSMAALAEEERLRQPRAGQFRRRLRNQVGLLPLALLLLGLGVYLIARQQEIEGLPDLSNRVLVEISILAGGFTTFFYALVYGRRDHGLLFIGLWIGSTAGMLGVLVYGIDTNPDAAEWWPLLVWALSLAVLLTYLFEHTHDARLVLLSILLFVVGGAAFFVNSDRADQEMLDQIADYWPLLLSVIGVGMLPLAFRRRTG
;
A
#
# COMPACT_ATOMS: atom_id res chain seq x y z
N MET A 1 53.09 -45.62 -1.22
CA MET A 1 52.71 -45.78 -2.63
C MET A 1 51.58 -44.78 -2.85
N ALA A 2 51.81 -43.48 -3.09
CA ALA A 2 52.60 -42.86 -4.18
C ALA A 2 52.10 -43.41 -5.51
N GLU A 3 51.18 -42.71 -6.20
CA GLU A 3 51.37 -41.68 -7.26
C GLU A 3 50.33 -42.13 -8.34
N ASP A 4 49.52 -41.33 -9.03
CA ASP A 4 49.82 -40.13 -9.82
C ASP A 4 48.56 -39.29 -10.02
N ARG A 5 48.73 -37.97 -9.92
CA ARG A 5 47.80 -36.96 -10.42
C ARG A 5 48.24 -36.59 -11.83
N GLU A 6 47.51 -37.00 -12.86
CA GLU A 6 47.65 -36.42 -14.18
C GLU A 6 46.83 -35.13 -14.28
N PHE A 7 47.58 -34.06 -14.43
CA PHE A 7 47.15 -32.71 -14.74
C PHE A 7 47.24 -32.57 -16.26
N LEU A 8 46.14 -32.24 -16.92
CA LEU A 8 46.14 -31.74 -18.29
C LEU A 8 45.45 -30.37 -18.31
N PRO A 9 46.10 -29.31 -18.80
CA PRO A 9 45.47 -28.07 -19.22
C PRO A 9 45.04 -28.16 -20.70
N GLU A 10 44.50 -27.06 -21.22
CA GLU A 10 44.09 -26.81 -22.63
C GLU A 10 42.67 -27.35 -22.99
N ASP A 11 41.71 -26.57 -23.47
CA ASP A 11 41.80 -25.37 -24.30
C ASP A 11 40.76 -24.30 -23.94
N ALA A 12 41.25 -23.05 -23.93
CA ALA A 12 40.45 -21.85 -24.11
C ALA A 12 40.05 -21.77 -25.58
N ASP A 13 38.78 -21.47 -25.86
CA ASP A 13 38.27 -20.79 -27.06
C ASP A 13 36.74 -20.62 -26.91
N GLY A 14 36.33 -19.81 -25.94
CA GLY A 14 34.96 -19.33 -25.84
C GLY A 14 34.84 -18.00 -26.58
N GLU A 15 34.31 -18.04 -27.80
CA GLU A 15 34.01 -16.87 -28.62
C GLU A 15 33.21 -15.84 -27.80
N SER A 16 33.85 -14.69 -27.56
CA SER A 16 33.22 -13.51 -26.99
C SER A 16 32.26 -12.91 -28.01
N GLN A 17 30.98 -13.24 -27.90
CA GLN A 17 29.91 -12.42 -28.47
C GLN A 17 29.81 -11.15 -27.63
N ALA A 18 30.49 -10.10 -28.10
CA ALA A 18 30.26 -8.75 -27.62
C ALA A 18 28.84 -8.32 -28.02
N GLU A 19 27.87 -8.57 -27.14
CA GLU A 19 26.60 -7.85 -27.18
C GLU A 19 26.89 -6.35 -27.04
N THR A 20 26.61 -5.63 -28.12
CA THR A 20 26.66 -4.17 -28.15
C THR A 20 25.51 -3.65 -27.28
N PRO A 21 25.76 -2.76 -26.30
CA PRO A 21 24.68 -2.21 -25.48
C PRO A 21 23.74 -1.36 -26.35
N PRO A 22 22.41 -1.50 -26.25
CA PRO A 22 21.46 -0.61 -26.92
C PRO A 22 21.38 0.68 -26.10
N GLY A 23 22.35 1.59 -26.29
CA GLY A 23 22.58 2.71 -25.36
C GLY A 23 22.21 4.10 -25.86
N ASP A 24 22.21 4.34 -27.18
CA ASP A 24 22.32 5.73 -27.67
C ASP A 24 21.13 6.23 -28.51
N GLN A 25 20.25 5.35 -29.01
CA GLN A 25 19.10 5.79 -29.82
C GLN A 25 17.88 6.18 -28.98
N GLU A 26 17.52 5.41 -27.95
CA GLU A 26 16.32 5.70 -27.13
C GLU A 26 16.46 6.97 -26.26
N VAL A 27 17.67 7.29 -25.80
CA VAL A 27 17.91 8.51 -25.01
C VAL A 27 17.78 9.77 -25.88
N SER A 28 18.07 9.66 -27.18
CA SER A 28 17.94 10.78 -28.12
C SER A 28 16.48 11.09 -28.47
N GLU A 29 15.63 10.07 -28.57
CA GLU A 29 14.20 10.23 -28.88
C GLU A 29 13.42 10.78 -27.67
N ILE A 30 13.77 10.37 -26.45
CA ILE A 30 13.15 10.88 -25.21
C ILE A 30 13.53 12.36 -24.99
N SER A 31 14.74 12.78 -25.36
CA SER A 31 15.18 14.18 -25.29
C SER A 31 14.42 15.07 -26.30
N ALA A 32 14.24 14.59 -27.54
CA ALA A 32 13.52 15.33 -28.58
C ALA A 32 12.02 15.50 -28.26
N TYR A 33 11.38 14.48 -27.67
CA TYR A 33 9.97 14.55 -27.28
C TYR A 33 9.71 15.57 -26.16
N ASN A 34 10.59 15.63 -25.16
CA ASN A 34 10.48 16.61 -24.09
C ASN A 34 10.69 18.04 -24.59
N GLN A 35 11.58 18.26 -25.56
CA GLN A 35 11.87 19.60 -26.06
C GLN A 35 10.75 20.16 -26.94
N HIS A 36 10.03 19.30 -27.69
CA HIS A 36 8.83 19.69 -28.43
C HIS A 36 7.68 20.11 -27.49
N SER A 37 7.46 19.35 -26.41
CA SER A 37 6.38 19.63 -25.45
C SER A 37 6.53 20.97 -24.72
N ILE A 38 7.78 21.41 -24.50
CA ILE A 38 8.07 22.70 -23.85
C ILE A 38 7.84 23.87 -24.81
N GLN A 39 8.18 23.72 -26.10
CA GLN A 39 7.93 24.77 -27.09
C GLN A 39 6.45 24.97 -27.39
N GLU A 40 5.67 23.89 -27.38
CA GLU A 40 4.21 23.94 -27.59
C GLU A 40 3.52 24.66 -26.42
N LEU A 41 3.98 24.40 -25.18
CA LEU A 41 3.51 25.11 -23.99
C LEU A 41 3.89 26.60 -23.99
N GLU A 42 5.08 26.97 -24.49
CA GLU A 42 5.48 28.38 -24.60
C GLU A 42 4.70 29.13 -25.69
N GLN A 43 4.32 28.46 -26.79
CA GLN A 43 3.44 29.04 -27.80
C GLN A 43 2.00 29.23 -27.30
N GLU A 44 1.48 28.26 -26.55
CA GLU A 44 0.15 28.37 -25.94
C GLU A 44 0.11 29.46 -24.87
N LEU A 45 1.20 29.65 -24.10
CA LEU A 45 1.31 30.72 -23.12
C LEU A 45 1.35 32.12 -23.77
N ARG A 46 2.06 32.28 -24.90
CA ARG A 46 2.09 33.55 -25.65
C ARG A 46 0.74 33.87 -26.30
N ALA A 47 0.04 32.86 -26.80
CA ALA A 47 -1.29 33.05 -27.38
C ALA A 47 -2.33 33.51 -26.35
N LEU A 48 -2.11 33.22 -25.05
CA LEU A 48 -2.93 33.67 -23.93
C LEU A 48 -2.53 35.05 -23.39
N GLU A 49 -1.35 35.56 -23.72
CA GLU A 49 -0.84 36.87 -23.26
C GLU A 49 -1.25 38.01 -24.21
N ASP A 50 -1.68 37.69 -25.44
CA ASP A 50 -2.11 38.65 -26.47
C ASP A 50 -3.63 38.94 -26.47
N ASP A 51 -4.42 38.34 -25.57
CA ASP A 51 -5.88 38.51 -25.50
C ASP A 51 -6.31 39.40 -24.30
N GLU A 52 -5.63 40.54 -24.12
CA GLU A 52 -6.18 41.64 -23.33
C GLU A 52 -7.32 42.30 -24.13
N PRO A 53 -8.56 42.34 -23.62
CA PRO A 53 -9.65 43.01 -24.31
C PRO A 53 -9.39 44.53 -24.32
N ALA A 54 -9.22 45.07 -25.52
CA ALA A 54 -9.17 46.50 -25.76
C ALA A 54 -10.44 47.18 -25.23
N GLU A 55 -10.30 47.99 -24.17
CA GLU A 55 -11.32 48.94 -23.72
C GLU A 55 -11.55 49.99 -24.82
N SER A 56 -12.48 49.71 -25.73
CA SER A 56 -13.04 50.72 -26.62
C SER A 56 -14.15 51.46 -25.87
N SER A 57 -13.84 52.68 -25.42
CA SER A 57 -14.87 53.66 -25.08
C SER A 57 -15.55 54.16 -26.35
N PRO A 58 -16.89 54.24 -26.40
CA PRO A 58 -17.55 55.21 -27.24
C PRO A 58 -18.15 56.31 -26.37
N SER A 59 -17.70 57.54 -26.63
CA SER A 59 -18.43 58.75 -26.28
C SER A 59 -19.42 59.02 -27.40
N GLU A 60 -20.66 59.35 -27.07
CA GLU A 60 -21.50 60.23 -27.87
C GLU A 60 -22.61 60.82 -27.00
N ASP A 61 -22.54 62.14 -26.83
CA ASP A 61 -23.62 62.99 -26.33
C ASP A 61 -24.79 62.95 -27.32
N THR A 62 -26.03 62.84 -26.82
CA THR A 62 -27.17 63.52 -27.44
C THR A 62 -28.28 63.72 -26.43
N ASP A 63 -28.73 64.97 -26.36
CA ASP A 63 -29.79 65.50 -25.52
C ASP A 63 -31.17 65.28 -26.18
N GLU A 64 -32.22 65.43 -25.36
CA GLU A 64 -33.64 65.63 -25.69
C GLU A 64 -34.64 64.43 -25.77
N LEU A 65 -35.53 64.45 -24.75
CA LEU A 65 -37.00 64.35 -24.79
C LEU A 65 -37.70 62.96 -24.83
N ALA A 66 -38.18 62.60 -23.64
CA ALA A 66 -39.43 61.93 -23.26
C ALA A 66 -40.28 61.24 -24.34
N GLU A 67 -40.59 59.95 -24.12
CA GLU A 67 -41.96 59.42 -23.97
C GLU A 67 -41.97 57.93 -23.55
N ASP A 68 -42.50 57.70 -22.35
CA ASP A 68 -43.40 56.59 -21.94
C ASP A 68 -43.19 55.15 -22.48
N GLU A 69 -42.37 54.33 -21.81
CA GLU A 69 -42.50 52.84 -21.82
C GLU A 69 -42.08 52.23 -20.46
N SER A 70 -42.78 52.57 -19.38
CA SER A 70 -42.52 52.06 -18.02
C SER A 70 -43.18 50.71 -17.71
N ALA A 71 -43.03 49.71 -18.60
CA ALA A 71 -43.58 48.36 -18.35
C ALA A 71 -42.72 47.17 -18.84
N GLY A 72 -41.61 47.39 -19.53
CA GLY A 72 -40.76 46.31 -20.07
C GLY A 72 -39.41 46.08 -19.38
N GLU A 73 -38.94 47.03 -18.57
CA GLU A 73 -37.55 47.03 -18.04
C GLU A 73 -37.34 46.14 -16.81
N ALA A 74 -38.40 45.84 -16.06
CA ALA A 74 -38.31 44.98 -14.88
C ALA A 74 -38.01 43.51 -15.23
N ASP A 75 -38.41 43.06 -16.42
CA ASP A 75 -38.23 41.68 -16.91
C ASP A 75 -36.84 41.47 -17.54
N GLN A 76 -36.23 42.52 -18.12
CA GLN A 76 -34.87 42.43 -18.66
C GLN A 76 -33.79 42.50 -17.58
N GLN A 77 -33.99 43.29 -16.52
CA GLN A 77 -33.04 43.32 -15.40
C GLN A 77 -33.02 42.00 -14.62
N THR A 78 -34.16 41.33 -14.45
CA THR A 78 -34.21 40.01 -13.79
C THR A 78 -33.60 38.90 -14.65
N ALA A 79 -33.76 38.96 -15.98
CA ALA A 79 -33.13 37.99 -16.89
C ALA A 79 -31.59 38.13 -16.93
N VAL A 80 -31.06 39.36 -16.88
CA VAL A 80 -29.60 39.62 -16.83
C VAL A 80 -29.02 39.24 -15.47
N GLU A 81 -29.71 39.51 -14.36
CA GLU A 81 -29.29 39.05 -13.02
C GLU A 81 -29.34 37.52 -12.87
N GLN A 82 -30.34 36.85 -13.46
CA GLN A 82 -30.40 35.39 -13.42
C GLN A 82 -29.31 34.74 -14.27
N THR A 83 -28.97 35.34 -15.41
CA THR A 83 -27.90 34.84 -16.28
C THR A 83 -26.51 35.11 -15.67
N SER A 84 -26.30 36.25 -15.00
CA SER A 84 -25.05 36.54 -14.30
C SER A 84 -24.89 35.70 -13.02
N MET A 85 -25.98 35.46 -12.27
CA MET A 85 -25.98 34.54 -11.13
C MET A 85 -25.77 33.08 -11.56
N ALA A 86 -26.32 32.67 -12.71
CA ALA A 86 -26.08 31.35 -13.28
C ALA A 86 -24.64 31.20 -13.80
N ALA A 87 -24.09 32.22 -14.47
CA ALA A 87 -22.70 32.24 -14.94
C ALA A 87 -21.70 32.25 -13.77
N LEU A 88 -21.97 33.04 -12.72
CA LEU A 88 -21.19 33.01 -11.48
C LEU A 88 -21.33 31.66 -10.77
N ALA A 89 -22.51 31.05 -10.74
CA ALA A 89 -22.69 29.70 -10.17
C ALA A 89 -21.99 28.60 -11.00
N GLU A 90 -21.86 28.76 -12.32
CA GLU A 90 -21.12 27.88 -13.22
C GLU A 90 -19.59 28.05 -13.02
N GLU A 91 -19.09 29.29 -12.94
CA GLU A 91 -17.69 29.62 -12.60
C GLU A 91 -17.30 29.16 -11.20
N GLU A 92 -18.20 29.29 -10.22
CA GLU A 92 -17.99 28.88 -8.83
C GLU A 92 -18.08 27.36 -8.67
N ARG A 93 -18.88 26.67 -9.52
CA ARG A 93 -18.82 25.21 -9.72
C ARG A 93 -17.51 24.74 -10.36
N LEU A 94 -16.90 25.53 -11.24
CA LEU A 94 -15.61 25.22 -11.85
C LEU A 94 -14.41 25.49 -10.91
N ARG A 95 -14.58 26.37 -9.91
CA ARG A 95 -13.54 26.69 -8.90
C ARG A 95 -13.33 25.66 -7.81
N GLN A 96 -14.21 24.67 -7.62
CA GLN A 96 -13.99 23.62 -6.60
C GLN A 96 -14.05 22.20 -7.18
N PRO A 97 -12.88 21.62 -7.51
CA PRO A 97 -12.47 20.41 -6.79
C PRO A 97 -10.94 20.25 -6.58
N ARG A 98 -10.11 21.25 -6.84
CA ARG A 98 -8.63 21.08 -6.73
C ARG A 98 -8.15 20.85 -5.29
N ALA A 99 -8.72 21.54 -4.31
CA ALA A 99 -8.29 21.44 -2.90
C ALA A 99 -8.48 20.03 -2.30
N GLY A 100 -9.54 19.32 -2.69
CA GLY A 100 -9.78 17.94 -2.27
C GLY A 100 -8.77 16.94 -2.85
N GLN A 101 -8.36 17.15 -4.11
CA GLN A 101 -7.34 16.34 -4.76
C GLN A 101 -5.95 16.57 -4.14
N PHE A 102 -5.58 17.80 -3.81
CA PHE A 102 -4.32 18.10 -3.13
C PHE A 102 -4.24 17.49 -1.73
N ARG A 103 -5.31 17.60 -0.92
CA ARG A 103 -5.34 16.96 0.42
C ARG A 103 -5.28 15.44 0.33
N ARG A 104 -5.91 14.82 -0.69
CA ARG A 104 -5.87 13.37 -0.90
C ARG A 104 -4.47 12.90 -1.35
N ARG A 105 -3.79 13.68 -2.21
CA ARG A 105 -2.39 13.42 -2.62
C ARG A 105 -1.40 13.54 -1.47
N LEU A 106 -1.46 14.65 -0.72
CA LEU A 106 -0.61 14.87 0.47
C LEU A 106 -0.81 13.76 1.51
N ARG A 107 -2.06 13.34 1.75
CA ARG A 107 -2.33 12.23 2.66
C ARG A 107 -1.63 10.96 2.18
N ASN A 108 -1.87 10.56 0.93
CA ASN A 108 -1.25 9.39 0.27
C ASN A 108 0.28 9.38 0.39
N GLN A 109 0.93 10.55 0.28
CA GLN A 109 2.39 10.67 0.44
C GLN A 109 2.86 10.36 1.86
N VAL A 110 2.14 10.79 2.90
CA VAL A 110 2.51 10.54 4.30
C VAL A 110 2.44 9.05 4.65
N GLY A 111 1.50 8.32 4.08
CA GLY A 111 1.34 6.88 4.34
C GLY A 111 2.48 6.02 3.81
N LEU A 112 3.14 6.45 2.73
CA LEU A 112 4.27 5.76 2.12
C LEU A 112 5.63 6.19 2.70
N LEU A 113 5.63 7.19 3.58
CA LEU A 113 6.84 7.77 4.14
C LEU A 113 7.72 6.73 4.87
N PRO A 114 7.18 5.80 5.69
CA PRO A 114 8.00 4.77 6.32
C PRO A 114 8.71 3.86 5.31
N LEU A 115 7.99 3.45 4.26
CA LEU A 115 8.54 2.62 3.19
C LEU A 115 9.66 3.36 2.45
N ALA A 116 9.41 4.62 2.08
CA ALA A 116 10.36 5.45 1.35
C ALA A 116 11.64 5.68 2.15
N LEU A 117 11.52 5.98 3.46
CA LEU A 117 12.68 6.13 4.34
C LEU A 117 13.48 4.82 4.47
N LEU A 118 12.79 3.69 4.57
CA LEU A 118 13.45 2.40 4.66
C LEU A 118 14.15 2.02 3.36
N LEU A 119 13.50 2.20 2.21
CA LEU A 119 14.10 1.99 0.89
C LEU A 119 15.32 2.88 0.66
N LEU A 120 15.25 4.14 1.11
CA LEU A 120 16.38 5.06 1.05
C LEU A 120 17.53 4.58 1.94
N GLY A 121 17.24 4.19 3.18
CA GLY A 121 18.24 3.62 4.09
C GLY A 121 18.86 2.33 3.54
N LEU A 122 18.04 1.45 2.96
CA LEU A 122 18.45 0.21 2.33
C LEU A 122 19.33 0.47 1.10
N GLY A 123 18.97 1.45 0.27
CA GLY A 123 19.77 1.87 -0.88
C GLY A 123 21.13 2.42 -0.46
N VAL A 124 21.16 3.30 0.54
CA VAL A 124 22.42 3.81 1.12
C VAL A 124 23.26 2.67 1.68
N TYR A 125 22.65 1.72 2.39
CA TYR A 125 23.34 0.54 2.91
C TYR A 125 23.94 -0.32 1.78
N LEU A 126 23.22 -0.56 0.69
CA LEU A 126 23.71 -1.35 -0.44
C LEU A 126 24.88 -0.66 -1.17
N ILE A 127 24.80 0.66 -1.36
CA ILE A 127 25.90 1.45 -1.94
C ILE A 127 27.13 1.38 -1.04
N ALA A 128 26.96 1.56 0.28
CA ALA A 128 28.04 1.48 1.25
C ALA A 128 28.66 0.08 1.32
N ARG A 129 27.84 -0.98 1.21
CA ARG A 129 28.29 -2.37 1.11
C ARG A 129 29.12 -2.62 -0.15
N GLN A 130 28.71 -2.07 -1.29
CA GLN A 130 29.44 -2.19 -2.56
C GLN A 130 30.78 -1.44 -2.54
N GLN A 131 30.88 -0.35 -1.77
CA GLN A 131 32.11 0.43 -1.59
C GLN A 131 33.04 -0.14 -0.50
N GLU A 132 32.70 -1.30 0.09
CA GLU A 132 33.51 -1.99 1.11
C GLU A 132 33.88 -1.09 2.30
N ILE A 133 32.96 -0.21 2.73
CA ILE A 133 33.21 0.68 3.86
C ILE A 133 33.41 -0.15 5.14
N GLU A 134 34.54 0.07 5.83
CA GLU A 134 34.87 -0.64 7.06
C GLU A 134 33.84 -0.38 8.17
N GLY A 135 33.50 -1.42 8.94
CA GLY A 135 32.61 -1.34 10.10
C GLY A 135 31.11 -1.49 9.79
N LEU A 136 30.74 -1.79 8.54
CA LEU A 136 29.35 -2.13 8.23
C LEU A 136 28.99 -3.55 8.69
N PRO A 137 27.79 -3.75 9.28
CA PRO A 137 27.29 -5.10 9.55
C PRO A 137 27.03 -5.81 8.22
N ASP A 138 27.59 -7.01 8.03
CA ASP A 138 27.33 -7.82 6.85
C ASP A 138 25.97 -8.53 6.98
N LEU A 139 24.96 -7.95 6.34
CA LEU A 139 23.62 -8.50 6.31
C LEU A 139 23.52 -9.50 5.16
N SER A 140 23.15 -10.73 5.50
CA SER A 140 22.82 -11.74 4.49
C SER A 140 21.65 -11.29 3.61
N ASN A 141 21.61 -11.72 2.35
CA ASN A 141 20.51 -11.44 1.43
C ASN A 141 19.16 -11.88 2.00
N ARG A 142 19.13 -12.95 2.80
CA ARG A 142 17.92 -13.42 3.49
C ARG A 142 17.37 -12.36 4.46
N VAL A 143 18.26 -11.71 5.23
CA VAL A 143 17.90 -10.64 6.17
C VAL A 143 17.35 -9.43 5.43
N LEU A 144 17.95 -9.06 4.29
CA LEU A 144 17.47 -7.93 3.48
C LEU A 144 16.05 -8.16 2.93
N VAL A 145 15.76 -9.38 2.46
CA VAL A 145 14.41 -9.76 2.02
C VAL A 145 13.41 -9.66 3.18
N GLU A 146 13.80 -10.17 4.35
CA GLU A 146 12.93 -10.15 5.53
C GLU A 146 12.65 -8.72 6.02
N ILE A 147 13.68 -7.87 6.11
CA ILE A 147 13.52 -6.44 6.44
C ILE A 147 12.56 -5.79 5.44
N SER A 148 12.66 -6.13 4.15
CA SER A 148 11.78 -5.58 3.10
C SER A 148 10.32 -6.02 3.26
N ILE A 149 10.09 -7.29 3.59
CA ILE A 149 8.74 -7.82 3.88
C ILE A 149 8.16 -7.14 5.12
N LEU A 150 8.97 -7.01 6.18
CA LEU A 150 8.58 -6.38 7.42
C LEU A 150 8.28 -4.89 7.22
N ALA A 151 9.06 -4.20 6.38
CA ALA A 151 8.81 -2.83 5.94
C ALA A 151 7.47 -2.70 5.20
N GLY A 152 7.16 -3.63 4.30
CA GLY A 152 5.88 -3.66 3.59
C GLY A 152 4.70 -3.87 4.54
N GLY A 153 4.82 -4.82 5.47
CA GLY A 153 3.82 -5.07 6.50
C GLY A 153 3.61 -3.85 7.41
N PHE A 154 4.70 -3.26 7.90
CA PHE A 154 4.68 -2.05 8.73
C PHE A 154 4.08 -0.86 8.00
N THR A 155 4.41 -0.66 6.73
CA THR A 155 3.85 0.43 5.92
C THR A 155 2.35 0.24 5.75
N THR A 156 1.90 -0.98 5.49
CA THR A 156 0.48 -1.29 5.34
C THR A 156 -0.29 -1.03 6.64
N PHE A 157 0.28 -1.47 7.78
CA PHE A 157 -0.26 -1.19 9.11
C PHE A 157 -0.29 0.33 9.42
N PHE A 158 0.80 1.04 9.18
CA PHE A 158 0.91 2.49 9.39
C PHE A 158 -0.07 3.26 8.50
N TYR A 159 -0.19 2.87 7.24
CA TYR A 159 -1.18 3.40 6.32
C TYR A 159 -2.60 3.18 6.86
N ALA A 160 -2.92 1.99 7.36
CA ALA A 160 -4.24 1.77 7.93
C ALA A 160 -4.48 2.66 9.18
N LEU A 161 -3.47 2.85 10.01
CA LEU A 161 -3.55 3.64 11.25
C LEU A 161 -3.71 5.15 10.99
N VAL A 162 -2.97 5.71 10.02
CA VAL A 162 -3.05 7.14 9.66
C VAL A 162 -4.39 7.50 9.00
N TYR A 163 -5.04 6.54 8.34
CA TYR A 163 -6.25 6.80 7.53
C TYR A 163 -7.54 6.31 8.20
N GLY A 164 -7.41 5.48 9.24
CA GLY A 164 -8.30 5.34 10.39
C GLY A 164 -9.74 4.90 10.17
N ARG A 165 -10.24 4.81 8.92
CA ARG A 165 -11.69 4.64 8.70
C ARG A 165 -12.11 3.88 7.44
N ARG A 166 -11.22 3.64 6.46
CA ARG A 166 -11.67 3.07 5.16
C ARG A 166 -11.11 1.70 4.81
N ASP A 167 -10.04 1.25 5.43
CA ASP A 167 -9.34 0.05 4.98
C ASP A 167 -9.09 -0.93 6.13
N HIS A 168 -10.17 -1.39 6.78
CA HIS A 168 -10.12 -2.37 7.87
C HIS A 168 -9.32 -3.63 7.50
N GLY A 169 -9.38 -4.05 6.23
CA GLY A 169 -8.58 -5.16 5.72
C GLY A 169 -7.07 -4.89 5.67
N LEU A 170 -6.63 -3.64 5.42
CA LEU A 170 -5.20 -3.32 5.34
C LEU A 170 -4.53 -3.41 6.71
N LEU A 171 -5.22 -2.99 7.79
CA LEU A 171 -4.69 -3.11 9.15
C LEU A 171 -4.41 -4.59 9.48
N PHE A 172 -5.38 -5.45 9.21
CA PHE A 172 -5.24 -6.89 9.42
C PHE A 172 -4.11 -7.47 8.58
N ILE A 173 -4.04 -7.15 7.29
CA ILE A 173 -2.98 -7.64 6.39
C ILE A 173 -1.59 -7.18 6.88
N GLY A 174 -1.44 -5.91 7.24
CA GLY A 174 -0.18 -5.37 7.74
C GLY A 174 0.27 -6.06 9.04
N LEU A 175 -0.66 -6.27 9.97
CA LEU A 175 -0.38 -7.00 11.21
C LEU A 175 -0.09 -8.48 10.97
N TRP A 176 -0.80 -9.13 10.05
CA TRP A 176 -0.57 -10.53 9.72
C TRP A 176 0.79 -10.74 9.07
N ILE A 177 1.15 -9.91 8.08
CA ILE A 177 2.48 -9.94 7.45
C ILE A 177 3.55 -9.63 8.48
N GLY A 178 3.38 -8.57 9.28
CA GLY A 178 4.35 -8.17 10.29
C GLY A 178 4.55 -9.22 11.39
N SER A 179 3.45 -9.80 11.90
CA SER A 179 3.52 -10.86 12.90
C SER A 179 4.14 -12.14 12.32
N THR A 180 3.82 -12.50 11.08
CA THR A 180 4.37 -13.70 10.44
C THR A 180 5.86 -13.53 10.15
N ALA A 181 6.26 -12.40 9.56
CA ALA A 181 7.65 -12.09 9.30
C ALA A 181 8.46 -12.00 10.62
N GLY A 182 7.93 -11.33 11.64
CA GLY A 182 8.59 -11.25 12.95
C GLY A 182 8.74 -12.62 13.62
N MET A 183 7.71 -13.47 13.57
CA MET A 183 7.77 -14.83 14.11
C MET A 183 8.81 -15.69 13.39
N LEU A 184 8.84 -15.61 12.05
CA LEU A 184 9.84 -16.29 11.23
C LEU A 184 11.25 -15.77 11.51
N GLY A 185 11.44 -14.47 11.71
CA GLY A 185 12.72 -13.90 12.09
C GLY A 185 13.23 -14.42 13.43
N VAL A 186 12.36 -14.46 14.44
CA VAL A 186 12.71 -15.05 15.76
C VAL A 186 13.08 -16.51 15.62
N LEU A 187 12.35 -17.28 14.80
CA LEU A 187 12.64 -18.69 14.57
C LEU A 187 14.00 -18.87 13.87
N VAL A 188 14.20 -18.19 12.75
CA VAL A 188 15.37 -18.36 11.87
C VAL A 188 16.66 -17.84 12.50
N TYR A 189 16.62 -16.73 13.24
CA TYR A 189 17.83 -16.14 13.83
C TYR A 189 17.99 -16.42 15.33
N GLY A 190 16.91 -16.75 16.03
CA GLY A 190 16.93 -16.95 17.48
C GLY A 190 16.94 -18.41 17.91
N ILE A 191 16.42 -19.33 17.09
CA ILE A 191 16.22 -20.73 17.46
C ILE A 191 17.00 -21.66 16.53
N ASP A 192 16.66 -21.69 15.24
CA ASP A 192 17.27 -22.56 14.24
C ASP A 192 17.33 -21.89 12.87
N THR A 193 18.50 -21.92 12.25
CA THR A 193 18.79 -21.33 10.93
C THR A 193 18.08 -22.01 9.75
N ASN A 194 17.69 -23.29 9.87
CA ASN A 194 16.97 -24.03 8.82
C ASN A 194 15.81 -24.84 9.41
N PRO A 195 14.75 -24.17 9.88
CA PRO A 195 13.66 -24.84 10.56
C PRO A 195 12.81 -25.63 9.56
N ASP A 196 12.48 -26.89 9.90
CA ASP A 196 11.64 -27.74 9.06
C ASP A 196 10.21 -27.17 9.00
N ALA A 197 9.66 -27.06 7.79
CA ALA A 197 8.28 -26.62 7.53
C ALA A 197 7.24 -27.39 8.34
N ALA A 198 7.51 -28.67 8.60
CA ALA A 198 6.66 -29.50 9.43
C ALA A 198 6.56 -28.99 10.87
N GLU A 199 7.60 -28.36 11.43
CA GLU A 199 7.67 -28.00 12.85
C GLU A 199 7.04 -26.63 13.16
N TRP A 200 7.18 -25.65 12.26
CA TRP A 200 6.83 -24.25 12.57
C TRP A 200 5.48 -23.77 12.04
N TRP A 201 4.77 -24.53 11.21
CA TRP A 201 3.44 -24.13 10.75
C TRP A 201 2.44 -23.79 11.88
N PRO A 202 2.46 -24.40 13.10
CA PRO A 202 1.58 -23.98 14.19
C PRO A 202 1.85 -22.54 14.65
N LEU A 203 3.09 -22.06 14.50
CA LEU A 203 3.47 -20.68 14.81
C LEU A 203 2.80 -19.69 13.85
N LEU A 204 2.50 -20.08 12.60
CA LEU A 204 1.71 -19.25 11.68
C LEU A 204 0.28 -19.07 12.16
N VAL A 205 -0.30 -20.12 12.76
CA VAL A 205 -1.65 -20.04 13.35
C VAL A 205 -1.64 -19.10 14.56
N TRP A 206 -0.58 -19.12 15.36
CA TRP A 206 -0.40 -18.14 16.44
C TRP A 206 -0.17 -16.72 15.94
N ALA A 207 0.64 -16.54 14.90
CA ALA A 207 0.81 -15.23 14.27
C ALA A 207 -0.51 -14.68 13.73
N LEU A 208 -1.33 -15.55 13.11
CA LEU A 208 -2.68 -15.20 12.68
C LEU A 208 -3.59 -14.84 13.86
N SER A 209 -3.57 -15.63 14.94
CA SER A 209 -4.30 -15.35 16.17
C SER A 209 -3.94 -13.98 16.76
N LEU A 210 -2.64 -13.67 16.80
CA LEU A 210 -2.12 -12.40 17.28
C LEU A 210 -2.54 -11.24 16.37
N ALA A 211 -2.48 -11.43 15.06
CA ALA A 211 -2.94 -10.42 14.11
C ALA A 211 -4.43 -10.11 14.29
N VAL A 212 -5.29 -11.12 14.46
CA VAL A 212 -6.72 -10.95 14.76
C VAL A 212 -6.93 -10.21 16.08
N LEU A 213 -6.19 -10.58 17.14
CA LEU A 213 -6.29 -9.93 18.46
C LEU A 213 -5.88 -8.46 18.40
N LEU A 214 -4.74 -8.18 17.76
CA LEU A 214 -4.24 -6.82 17.58
C LEU A 214 -5.20 -6.00 16.71
N THR A 215 -5.81 -6.63 15.70
CA THR A 215 -6.84 -5.97 14.88
C THR A 215 -8.01 -5.54 15.74
N TYR A 216 -8.53 -6.43 16.60
CA TYR A 216 -9.57 -6.07 17.57
C TYR A 216 -9.15 -4.92 18.50
N LEU A 217 -7.91 -4.88 18.96
CA LEU A 217 -7.42 -3.87 19.90
C LEU A 217 -7.26 -2.48 19.25
N PHE A 218 -6.86 -2.44 17.99
CA PHE A 218 -6.69 -1.18 17.25
C PHE A 218 -7.97 -0.70 16.55
N GLU A 219 -8.96 -1.58 16.37
CA GLU A 219 -10.19 -1.26 15.68
C GLU A 219 -11.24 -0.65 16.62
N HIS A 220 -11.80 0.50 16.22
CA HIS A 220 -12.72 1.26 17.07
C HIS A 220 -14.05 0.52 17.33
N THR A 221 -14.49 -0.32 16.40
CA THR A 221 -15.78 -1.03 16.48
C THR A 221 -15.77 -2.26 17.37
N HIS A 222 -14.63 -2.66 17.94
CA HIS A 222 -14.47 -3.72 18.95
C HIS A 222 -15.47 -4.89 18.81
N ASP A 223 -15.49 -5.55 17.64
CA ASP A 223 -16.38 -6.69 17.45
C ASP A 223 -15.90 -7.88 18.28
N ALA A 224 -16.68 -8.25 19.31
CA ALA A 224 -16.38 -9.37 20.20
C ALA A 224 -16.17 -10.71 19.46
N ARG A 225 -16.68 -10.84 18.23
CA ARG A 225 -16.42 -12.00 17.37
C ARG A 225 -14.95 -12.19 17.04
N LEU A 226 -14.19 -11.10 16.89
CA LEU A 226 -12.74 -11.15 16.62
C LEU A 226 -11.98 -11.71 17.82
N VAL A 227 -12.39 -11.37 19.05
CA VAL A 227 -11.78 -11.93 20.27
C VAL A 227 -12.04 -13.43 20.35
N LEU A 228 -13.28 -13.86 20.12
CA LEU A 228 -13.62 -15.29 20.11
C LEU A 228 -12.83 -16.04 19.02
N LEU A 229 -12.76 -15.47 17.81
CA LEU A 229 -11.98 -16.03 16.71
C LEU A 229 -10.49 -16.13 17.06
N SER A 230 -9.92 -15.09 17.67
CA SER A 230 -8.53 -15.08 18.13
C SER A 230 -8.30 -16.17 19.19
N ILE A 231 -9.16 -16.27 20.21
CA ILE A 231 -9.04 -17.34 21.22
C ILE A 231 -9.12 -18.72 20.56
N LEU A 232 -10.04 -18.92 19.61
CA LEU A 232 -10.18 -20.18 18.91
C LEU A 232 -8.93 -20.52 18.09
N LEU A 233 -8.37 -19.54 17.35
CA LEU A 233 -7.11 -19.72 16.63
C LEU A 233 -5.93 -19.98 17.57
N PHE A 234 -5.88 -19.32 18.74
CA PHE A 234 -4.86 -19.54 19.74
C PHE A 234 -4.89 -20.97 20.28
N VAL A 235 -6.09 -21.48 20.60
CA VAL A 235 -6.30 -22.86 21.05
C VAL A 235 -5.93 -23.85 19.95
N VAL A 236 -6.34 -23.61 18.70
CA VAL A 236 -5.99 -24.45 17.55
C VAL A 236 -4.47 -24.48 17.33
N GLY A 237 -3.81 -23.32 17.34
CA GLY A 237 -2.36 -23.23 17.20
C GLY A 237 -1.61 -23.90 18.35
N GLY A 238 -2.12 -23.77 19.58
CA GLY A 238 -1.54 -24.42 20.76
C GLY A 238 -1.70 -25.94 20.73
N ALA A 239 -2.86 -26.44 20.32
CA ALA A 239 -3.10 -27.87 20.13
C ALA A 239 -2.20 -28.42 19.02
N ALA A 240 -2.13 -27.74 17.88
CA ALA A 240 -1.24 -28.11 16.78
C ALA A 240 0.23 -28.14 17.23
N PHE A 241 0.69 -27.12 17.94
CA PHE A 241 2.05 -27.06 18.47
C PHE A 241 2.33 -28.21 19.45
N PHE A 242 1.39 -28.52 20.35
CA PHE A 242 1.53 -29.60 21.32
C PHE A 242 1.66 -30.97 20.66
N VAL A 243 0.81 -31.26 19.67
CA VAL A 243 0.86 -32.49 18.88
C VAL A 243 2.20 -32.61 18.14
N ASN A 244 2.69 -31.50 17.61
CA ASN A 244 3.91 -31.48 16.80
C ASN A 244 5.21 -31.52 17.60
N SER A 245 5.16 -31.20 18.90
CA SER A 245 6.34 -31.15 19.77
C SER A 245 6.84 -32.53 20.21
N ASP A 246 6.27 -33.62 19.70
CA ASP A 246 6.53 -35.02 20.12
C ASP A 246 6.33 -35.24 21.64
N ARG A 247 5.59 -34.33 22.28
CA ARG A 247 5.23 -34.38 23.71
C ARG A 247 3.88 -35.03 23.96
N ALA A 248 3.14 -35.30 22.89
CA ALA A 248 1.86 -35.97 22.97
C ALA A 248 2.09 -37.48 22.98
N ASP A 249 1.79 -38.13 24.09
CA ASP A 249 1.79 -39.59 24.15
C ASP A 249 0.72 -40.13 23.19
N GLN A 250 1.03 -41.21 22.48
CA GLN A 250 0.18 -41.75 21.41
C GLN A 250 -1.17 -42.22 21.97
N GLU A 251 -1.16 -42.74 23.20
CA GLU A 251 -2.37 -43.09 23.95
C GLU A 251 -3.28 -41.88 24.24
N MET A 252 -2.69 -40.70 24.47
CA MET A 252 -3.45 -39.47 24.70
C MET A 252 -4.09 -38.95 23.40
N LEU A 253 -3.40 -39.09 22.26
CA LEU A 253 -3.95 -38.71 20.95
C LEU A 253 -5.13 -39.59 20.56
N ASP A 254 -5.01 -40.90 20.77
CA ASP A 254 -6.11 -41.85 20.52
C ASP A 254 -7.33 -41.51 21.37
N GLN A 255 -7.10 -41.19 22.66
CA GLN A 255 -8.17 -40.80 23.56
C GLN A 255 -8.84 -39.49 23.14
N ILE A 256 -8.10 -38.50 22.64
CA ILE A 256 -8.67 -37.24 22.11
C ILE A 256 -9.43 -37.49 20.80
N ALA A 257 -8.96 -38.42 19.96
CA ALA A 257 -9.60 -38.80 18.70
C ALA A 257 -11.01 -39.39 18.94
N ASP A 258 -11.27 -40.03 20.07
CA ASP A 258 -12.62 -40.48 20.40
C ASP A 258 -13.61 -39.31 20.64
N TYR A 259 -13.11 -38.12 21.02
CA TYR A 259 -13.93 -36.97 21.39
C TYR A 259 -14.00 -35.84 20.34
N TRP A 260 -13.23 -35.90 19.24
CA TRP A 260 -13.29 -34.85 18.19
C TRP A 260 -14.70 -34.64 17.58
N PRO A 261 -15.54 -35.68 17.36
CA PRO A 261 -16.89 -35.47 16.80
C PRO A 261 -17.79 -34.70 17.77
N LEU A 262 -17.59 -34.90 19.07
CA LEU A 262 -18.32 -34.21 20.13
C LEU A 262 -17.91 -32.72 20.16
N LEU A 263 -16.61 -32.45 20.03
CA LEU A 263 -16.09 -31.09 19.94
C LEU A 263 -16.64 -30.34 18.72
N LEU A 264 -16.67 -30.98 17.54
CA LEU A 264 -17.31 -30.39 16.36
C LEU A 264 -18.81 -30.17 16.53
N SER A 265 -19.50 -31.06 17.24
CA SER A 265 -20.92 -30.90 17.55
C SER A 265 -21.15 -29.68 18.44
N VAL A 266 -20.32 -29.50 19.47
CA VAL A 266 -20.40 -28.33 20.37
C VAL A 266 -20.11 -27.03 19.61
N ILE A 267 -19.08 -27.00 18.75
CA ILE A 267 -18.78 -25.83 17.91
C ILE A 267 -19.94 -25.55 16.95
N GLY A 268 -20.46 -26.58 16.28
CA GLY A 268 -21.58 -26.45 15.33
C GLY A 268 -22.84 -25.90 15.99
N VAL A 269 -23.20 -26.42 17.17
CA VAL A 269 -24.34 -25.93 17.96
C VAL A 269 -24.09 -24.52 18.51
N GLY A 270 -22.87 -24.22 18.95
CA GLY A 270 -22.48 -22.89 19.45
C GLY A 270 -22.43 -21.81 18.36
N MET A 271 -22.15 -22.20 17.11
CA MET A 271 -22.16 -21.32 15.92
C MET A 271 -23.59 -21.10 15.37
N LEU A 272 -24.53 -21.96 15.72
CA LEU A 272 -25.91 -21.94 15.24
C LEU A 272 -26.63 -20.59 15.53
N PRO A 273 -26.57 -20.01 16.75
CA PRO A 273 -27.14 -18.69 17.03
C PRO A 273 -26.51 -17.56 16.22
N LEU A 274 -25.21 -17.67 15.89
CA LEU A 274 -24.50 -16.69 15.07
C LEU A 274 -24.97 -16.74 13.61
N ALA A 275 -25.24 -17.94 13.08
CA ALA A 275 -25.77 -18.13 11.74
C ALA A 275 -27.21 -17.61 11.58
N PHE A 276 -28.04 -17.75 12.62
CA PHE A 276 -29.43 -17.26 12.60
C PHE A 276 -29.59 -15.79 12.98
N ARG A 277 -28.51 -15.12 13.43
CA ARG A 277 -28.48 -13.66 13.63
C ARG A 277 -28.42 -12.96 12.25
N ARG A 278 -29.52 -13.03 11.50
CA ARG A 278 -29.70 -12.25 10.27
C ARG A 278 -29.63 -10.75 10.62
N ARG A 279 -28.92 -9.99 9.78
CA ARG A 279 -28.87 -8.53 9.78
C ARG A 279 -30.29 -7.95 9.83
N THR A 280 -30.69 -7.45 10.99
CA THR A 280 -31.68 -6.38 11.10
C THR A 280 -30.88 -5.11 11.39
N GLY A 281 -30.63 -4.31 10.34
CA GLY A 281 -29.80 -3.12 10.34
C GLY A 281 -29.20 -2.88 8.97
#